data_AF-A0A182ESK7-F1
#
_entry.id   AF-A0A182ESK7-F1
#
_cell.length_a   1.000
_cell.length_b   1.000
_cell.length_c   1.000
_cell.angle_alpha   90.00
_cell.angle_beta   90.00
_cell.angle_gamma   90.00
#
_symmetry.space_group_name_H-M   'P 1'
#
loop_
_entity.id
_entity.type
_entity.pdbx_description
1 polymer ?
#
loop_
_entity_poly.entity_id
_entity_poly.type
_entity_poly.pdbx_seq_one_letter_code
_entity_poly.pdbx_strand_id
1 'polypeptide(L)'
;MMNVSENDENATQTKTTYSLTFDSIDIDDHIHCAFCFYINCQYNRCALRTCPECHAILHGCKLEDHLLICAKAYVPCLCVAFGCPVLLRRDRMSQHLEHCCASAVCCAVQWNRRTLSNYAKRKLKRFAKGLEQWEIEPQMDDREIDVSAALIDQ
;
A
#
# COMPACT_ATOMS: atom_id res chain seq x y z
N MET A 1 37.15 -9.96 -61.86
CA MET A 1 36.08 -9.89 -60.83
C MET A 1 36.58 -8.89 -59.80
N MET A 2 36.31 -7.59 -59.96
CA MET A 2 35.08 -6.91 -59.52
C MET A 2 34.65 -7.34 -58.12
N ASN A 3 34.93 -6.51 -57.12
CA ASN A 3 33.86 -5.84 -56.36
C ASN A 3 34.45 -4.74 -55.45
N VAL A 4 33.84 -3.56 -55.58
CA VAL A 4 33.91 -2.37 -54.74
C VAL A 4 32.48 -2.17 -54.22
N SER A 5 32.31 -1.88 -52.92
CA SER A 5 31.27 -1.04 -52.29
C SER A 5 31.20 -1.37 -50.79
N GLU A 6 31.71 -0.51 -49.89
CA GLU A 6 31.04 0.62 -49.17
C GLU A 6 30.51 0.15 -47.80
N ASN A 7 31.03 0.68 -46.67
CA ASN A 7 30.52 1.81 -45.86
C ASN A 7 29.16 1.49 -45.18
N ASP A 8 28.82 1.83 -43.93
CA ASP A 8 29.43 2.49 -42.78
C ASP A 8 28.41 2.31 -41.60
N GLU A 9 28.81 2.69 -40.38
CA GLU A 9 27.95 3.20 -39.29
C GLU A 9 26.99 2.29 -38.45
N ASN A 10 27.39 2.15 -37.17
CA ASN A 10 26.68 2.59 -35.94
C ASN A 10 25.36 1.93 -35.50
N ALA A 11 25.38 1.28 -34.33
CA ALA A 11 24.45 1.56 -33.22
C ALA A 11 24.80 0.72 -31.97
N THR A 12 25.28 1.41 -30.94
CA THR A 12 25.30 0.95 -29.54
C THR A 12 23.93 0.43 -29.09
N GLN A 13 23.87 -0.82 -28.63
CA GLN A 13 22.79 -1.29 -27.75
C GLN A 13 23.41 -1.97 -26.52
N THR A 14 23.51 -1.20 -25.44
CA THR A 14 23.78 -1.66 -24.09
C THR A 14 22.61 -2.53 -23.62
N LYS A 15 22.77 -3.85 -23.71
CA LYS A 15 21.81 -4.79 -23.13
C LYS A 15 22.18 -5.00 -21.66
N THR A 16 21.53 -4.24 -20.79
CA THR A 16 21.58 -4.43 -19.34
C THR A 16 20.97 -5.79 -19.01
N THR A 17 21.81 -6.79 -18.84
CA THR A 17 21.42 -8.14 -18.39
C THR A 17 21.14 -8.07 -16.89
N TYR A 18 19.87 -7.94 -16.51
CA TYR A 18 19.41 -8.30 -15.18
C TYR A 18 19.50 -9.83 -15.06
N SER A 19 20.61 -10.31 -14.51
CA SER A 19 20.77 -11.73 -14.19
C SER A 19 19.90 -12.08 -12.98
N LEU A 20 18.65 -12.44 -13.23
CA LEU A 20 17.82 -13.19 -12.29
C LEU A 20 18.13 -14.67 -12.46
N THR A 21 19.10 -15.18 -11.71
CA THR A 21 19.29 -16.63 -11.55
C THR A 21 18.30 -17.10 -10.48
N PHE A 22 17.11 -17.46 -10.91
CA PHE A 22 16.15 -18.22 -10.12
C PHE A 22 16.36 -19.70 -10.46
N ASP A 23 17.36 -20.32 -9.85
CA ASP A 23 17.57 -21.77 -9.97
C ASP A 23 18.09 -22.32 -8.65
N SER A 24 17.19 -22.88 -7.85
CA SER A 24 17.42 -24.03 -6.97
C SER A 24 16.07 -24.52 -6.45
N ILE A 25 15.41 -25.41 -7.19
CA ILE A 25 14.41 -26.32 -6.62
C ILE A 25 15.23 -27.36 -5.85
N ASP A 26 15.64 -27.00 -4.64
CA ASP A 26 16.26 -27.92 -3.70
C ASP A 26 15.18 -28.40 -2.73
N ILE A 27 14.78 -29.66 -2.90
CA ILE A 27 13.75 -30.30 -2.07
C ILE A 27 14.42 -30.67 -0.73
N ASP A 28 14.21 -29.78 0.24
CA ASP A 28 14.25 -29.97 1.69
C ASP A 28 15.58 -30.29 2.39
N ASP A 29 16.58 -29.40 2.21
CA ASP A 29 17.76 -29.30 3.09
C ASP A 29 17.56 -28.29 4.26
N HIS A 30 16.32 -27.84 4.49
CA HIS A 30 15.99 -26.75 5.41
C HIS A 30 15.05 -27.13 6.57
N ILE A 31 14.81 -28.42 6.82
CA ILE A 31 14.07 -28.92 8.00
C ILE A 31 14.59 -28.28 9.30
N HIS A 32 15.92 -28.23 9.49
CA HIS A 32 16.52 -27.56 10.64
C HIS A 32 16.07 -26.09 10.72
N CYS A 33 16.17 -25.39 9.59
CA CYS A 33 15.89 -23.97 9.53
C CYS A 33 14.44 -23.70 9.91
N ALA A 34 13.48 -24.50 9.44
CA ALA A 34 12.05 -24.35 9.77
C ALA A 34 11.80 -24.19 11.29
N PHE A 35 12.55 -24.93 12.13
CA PHE A 35 12.41 -24.91 13.58
C PHE A 35 13.52 -24.13 14.32
N CYS A 36 14.50 -23.56 13.61
CA CYS A 36 15.61 -22.83 14.22
C CYS A 36 15.25 -21.35 14.47
N PHE A 37 15.41 -20.93 15.73
CA PHE A 37 15.22 -19.53 16.18
C PHE A 37 16.51 -18.94 16.81
N TYR A 38 17.64 -19.65 16.70
CA TYR A 38 18.91 -19.22 17.28
C TYR A 38 19.59 -18.14 16.43
N ILE A 39 19.97 -17.03 17.06
CA ILE A 39 20.66 -15.89 16.43
C ILE A 39 22.09 -16.25 16.02
N ASN A 40 22.73 -17.18 16.72
CA ASN A 40 24.09 -17.66 16.45
C ASN A 40 24.10 -19.18 16.19
N CYS A 41 23.22 -19.65 15.31
CA CYS A 41 23.17 -21.05 14.91
C CYS A 41 24.45 -21.48 14.17
N GLN A 42 24.98 -22.65 14.51
CA GLN A 42 26.18 -23.23 13.90
C GLN A 42 25.87 -24.18 12.73
N TYR A 43 24.61 -24.22 12.27
CA TYR A 43 24.21 -25.07 11.15
C TYR A 43 24.90 -24.61 9.86
N ASN A 44 25.66 -25.51 9.24
CA ASN A 44 26.61 -25.18 8.18
C ASN A 44 26.02 -25.22 6.76
N ARG A 45 24.83 -25.80 6.56
CA ARG A 45 24.19 -25.86 5.22
C ARG A 45 23.37 -24.63 4.86
N CYS A 46 23.03 -23.78 5.83
CA CYS A 46 22.30 -22.54 5.59
C CYS A 46 22.91 -21.40 6.41
N ALA A 47 23.66 -20.52 5.73
CA ALA A 47 24.33 -19.40 6.37
C ALA A 47 23.33 -18.42 7.01
N LEU A 48 23.73 -17.85 8.15
CA LEU A 48 23.03 -16.73 8.76
C LEU A 48 23.22 -15.46 7.92
N ARG A 49 22.16 -14.68 7.79
CA ARG A 49 22.10 -13.40 7.10
C ARG A 49 21.47 -12.37 8.02
N THR A 50 21.89 -11.13 7.86
CA THR A 50 21.33 -9.98 8.55
C THR A 50 20.27 -9.34 7.66
N CYS A 51 19.09 -9.08 8.21
CA CYS A 51 18.05 -8.33 7.53
C CYS A 51 18.57 -6.91 7.19
N PRO A 52 18.44 -6.45 5.95
CA PRO A 52 18.92 -5.11 5.57
C PRO A 52 18.15 -3.98 6.27
N GLU A 53 16.91 -4.23 6.69
CA GLU A 53 15.99 -3.21 7.20
C GLU A 53 15.93 -3.14 8.74
N CYS A 54 15.83 -4.29 9.40
CA CYS A 54 15.71 -4.36 10.87
C CYS A 54 16.95 -4.95 11.56
N HIS A 55 17.95 -5.40 10.79
CA HIS A 55 19.17 -6.03 11.28
C HIS A 55 18.99 -7.30 12.13
N ALA A 56 17.80 -7.91 12.11
CA ALA A 56 17.60 -9.25 12.66
C ALA A 56 18.53 -10.26 11.96
N ILE A 57 19.10 -11.18 12.71
CA ILE A 57 19.94 -12.27 12.18
C ILE A 57 19.09 -13.53 12.12
N LEU A 58 19.03 -14.15 10.94
CA LEU A 58 18.25 -15.34 10.65
C LEU A 58 18.93 -16.17 9.57
N HIS A 59 18.53 -17.43 9.39
CA HIS A 59 18.96 -18.22 8.25
C HIS A 59 18.59 -17.54 6.93
N GLY A 60 19.49 -17.59 5.95
CA GLY A 60 19.28 -16.96 4.64
C GLY A 60 18.00 -17.41 3.94
N CYS A 61 17.63 -18.69 4.08
CA CYS A 61 16.39 -19.23 3.55
C CYS A 61 15.11 -18.59 4.14
N LYS A 62 15.19 -17.94 5.31
CA LYS A 62 14.07 -17.23 5.95
C LYS A 62 14.00 -15.75 5.59
N LEU A 63 15.00 -15.22 4.86
CA LEU A 63 15.14 -13.78 4.67
C LEU A 63 13.99 -13.18 3.86
N GLU A 64 13.56 -13.87 2.80
CA GLU A 64 12.45 -13.44 1.96
C GLU A 64 11.13 -13.40 2.76
N ASP A 65 10.79 -14.49 3.45
CA ASP A 65 9.62 -14.56 4.33
C ASP A 65 9.65 -13.50 5.43
N HIS A 66 10.83 -13.27 6.02
CA HIS A 66 11.02 -12.24 7.02
C HIS A 66 10.69 -10.84 6.46
N LEU A 67 11.10 -10.50 5.24
CA LEU A 67 10.81 -9.20 4.64
C LEU A 67 9.30 -8.98 4.45
N LEU A 68 8.51 -10.06 4.25
CA LEU A 68 7.05 -9.99 4.18
C LEU A 68 6.38 -9.58 5.49
N ILE A 69 7.03 -9.82 6.64
CA ILE A 69 6.50 -9.48 7.97
C ILE A 69 7.33 -8.42 8.70
N CYS A 70 8.48 -8.04 8.16
CA CYS A 70 9.41 -7.12 8.81
C CYS A 70 8.75 -5.75 8.99
N ALA A 71 8.69 -5.30 10.25
CA ALA A 71 8.13 -4.00 10.61
C ALA A 71 8.92 -2.83 10.01
N LYS A 72 10.21 -3.04 9.72
CA LYS A 72 11.10 -2.02 9.14
C LYS A 72 11.17 -2.06 7.61
N ALA A 73 10.60 -3.07 6.97
CA ALA A 73 10.62 -3.16 5.51
C ALA A 73 9.80 -2.03 4.87
N TYR A 74 10.36 -1.47 3.79
CA TYR A 74 9.65 -0.52 2.93
C TYR A 74 8.63 -1.24 2.07
N VAL A 75 7.38 -0.81 2.17
CA VAL A 75 6.23 -1.38 1.47
C VAL A 75 5.37 -0.27 0.89
N PRO A 76 4.67 -0.51 -0.22
CA PRO A 76 3.70 0.45 -0.74
C PRO A 76 2.58 0.67 0.27
N CYS A 77 1.99 1.87 0.26
CA CYS A 77 0.78 2.16 1.01
C CYS A 77 -0.33 1.12 0.72
N LEU A 78 -1.13 0.78 1.72
CA LEU A 78 -2.30 -0.10 1.56
C LEU A 78 -3.30 0.43 0.52
N CYS A 79 -3.31 1.75 0.29
CA CYS A 79 -4.16 2.42 -0.69
C CYS A 79 -3.47 2.66 -2.04
N VAL A 80 -2.41 1.91 -2.37
CA VAL A 80 -1.73 2.02 -3.69
C VAL A 80 -2.69 1.78 -4.86
N ALA A 81 -3.65 0.86 -4.71
CA ALA A 81 -4.69 0.61 -5.70
C ALA A 81 -5.66 1.79 -5.89
N PHE A 82 -5.72 2.71 -4.92
CA PHE A 82 -6.50 3.94 -4.98
C PHE A 82 -5.64 5.17 -5.35
N GLY A 83 -4.42 4.94 -5.83
CA GLY A 83 -3.55 5.99 -6.36
C GLY A 83 -2.57 6.59 -5.34
N CYS A 84 -2.38 5.98 -4.15
CA CYS A 84 -1.33 6.44 -3.24
C CYS A 84 0.07 6.06 -3.77
N PRO A 85 0.96 7.02 -4.07
CA PRO A 85 2.30 6.71 -4.58
C PRO A 85 3.33 6.44 -3.47
N VAL A 86 2.91 6.51 -2.20
CA VAL A 86 3.84 6.52 -1.06
C VAL A 86 4.42 5.12 -0.81
N LEU A 87 5.75 5.05 -0.76
CA LEU A 87 6.52 3.94 -0.22
C LEU A 87 7.02 4.30 1.17
N LEU A 88 6.77 3.46 2.17
CA LEU A 88 7.12 3.74 3.55
C LEU A 88 7.41 2.47 4.34
N ARG A 89 8.05 2.62 5.49
CA ARG A 89 8.24 1.50 6.41
C ARG A 89 6.90 0.99 6.95
N ARG A 90 6.75 -0.33 7.03
CA ARG A 90 5.53 -0.99 7.51
C ARG A 90 5.07 -0.46 8.88
N ASP A 91 5.99 -0.18 9.79
CA ASP A 91 5.71 0.36 11.12
C ASP A 91 5.18 1.80 11.14
N ARG A 92 5.31 2.54 10.03
CA ARG A 92 4.76 3.89 9.86
C ARG A 92 3.43 3.91 9.10
N MET A 93 2.90 2.74 8.73
CA MET A 93 1.68 2.63 7.93
C MET A 93 0.47 3.27 8.61
N SER A 94 0.27 3.03 9.90
CA SER A 94 -0.86 3.61 10.64
C SER A 94 -0.84 5.14 10.64
N GLN A 95 0.30 5.73 10.95
CA GLN A 95 0.49 7.19 10.96
C GLN A 95 0.25 7.80 9.57
N HIS A 96 0.68 7.12 8.51
CA HIS A 96 0.41 7.56 7.15
C HIS A 96 -1.09 7.50 6.81
N LEU A 97 -1.79 6.43 7.19
CA LEU A 97 -3.21 6.25 6.89
C LEU A 97 -4.11 7.30 7.57
N GLU A 98 -3.70 7.91 8.68
CA GLU A 98 -4.42 9.03 9.29
C GLU A 98 -4.53 10.25 8.37
N HIS A 99 -3.60 10.40 7.42
CA HIS A 99 -3.47 11.56 6.54
C HIS A 99 -3.44 11.18 5.06
N CYS A 100 -3.67 9.91 4.73
CA CYS A 100 -3.56 9.41 3.36
C CYS A 100 -4.77 9.86 2.55
N CYS A 101 -4.55 10.69 1.53
CA CYS A 101 -5.62 11.15 0.65
C CYS A 101 -6.33 9.99 -0.06
N ALA A 102 -5.60 8.91 -0.37
CA ALA A 102 -6.16 7.72 -1.00
C ALA A 102 -6.88 6.76 -0.01
N SER A 103 -6.75 6.97 1.30
CA SER A 103 -7.53 6.22 2.30
C SER A 103 -8.86 6.88 2.62
N ALA A 104 -9.12 8.08 2.10
CA ALA A 104 -10.42 8.73 2.19
C ALA A 104 -11.44 7.91 1.37
N VAL A 105 -12.19 7.04 2.04
CA VAL A 105 -13.36 6.40 1.44
C VAL A 105 -14.50 7.42 1.51
N CYS A 106 -14.56 8.32 0.53
CA CYS A 106 -15.74 9.15 0.33
C CYS A 106 -16.89 8.25 -0.12
N CYS A 107 -17.64 7.72 0.85
CA CYS A 107 -18.89 7.06 0.54
C CYS A 107 -19.85 8.16 0.09
N ALA A 108 -20.09 8.28 -1.22
CA ALA A 108 -21.07 9.20 -1.83
C ALA A 108 -22.50 9.03 -1.24
N VAL A 109 -22.72 7.91 -0.55
CA VAL A 109 -23.95 7.60 0.19
C VAL A 109 -23.70 7.46 1.70
N GLN A 110 -22.69 8.10 2.29
CA GLN A 110 -22.50 8.08 3.75
C GLN A 110 -23.73 8.62 4.49
N TRP A 111 -24.49 9.50 3.83
CA TRP A 111 -25.77 10.01 4.31
C TRP A 111 -26.78 8.88 4.54
N ASN A 112 -26.73 7.80 3.73
CA ASN A 112 -27.53 6.61 3.95
C ASN A 112 -27.18 5.86 5.24
N ARG A 113 -25.97 6.04 5.80
CA ARG A 113 -25.62 5.50 7.13
C ARG A 113 -26.22 6.33 8.28
N ARG A 114 -26.46 7.64 8.08
CA ARG A 114 -27.14 8.50 9.07
C ARG A 114 -28.63 8.21 9.17
N THR A 115 -29.27 7.78 8.08
CA THR A 115 -30.70 7.49 8.03
C THR A 115 -31.08 6.06 8.41
N LEU A 116 -30.15 5.23 8.93
CA LEU A 116 -30.47 3.84 9.29
C LEU A 116 -31.25 3.70 10.60
N SER A 117 -31.18 4.68 11.51
CA SER A 117 -31.93 4.58 12.76
C SER A 117 -33.42 4.83 12.55
N ASN A 118 -34.28 4.02 13.20
CA ASN A 118 -35.73 4.23 13.17
C ASN A 118 -36.13 5.63 13.66
N TYR A 119 -35.32 6.23 14.54
CA TYR A 119 -35.48 7.62 14.96
C TYR A 119 -35.24 8.61 13.81
N ALA A 120 -34.11 8.51 13.09
CA ALA A 120 -33.80 9.39 11.96
C ALA A 120 -34.85 9.28 10.84
N LYS A 121 -35.32 8.05 10.54
CA LYS A 121 -36.41 7.82 9.57
C LYS A 121 -37.73 8.47 10.00
N ARG A 122 -38.10 8.36 11.28
CA ARG A 122 -39.32 8.98 11.82
C ARG A 122 -39.22 10.50 11.81
N LYS A 123 -38.06 11.05 12.16
CA LYS A 123 -37.80 12.50 12.16
C LYS A 123 -37.91 13.08 10.74
N LEU A 124 -37.26 12.43 9.75
CA LEU A 124 -37.34 12.83 8.34
C LEU A 124 -38.79 12.78 7.81
N LYS A 125 -39.57 11.77 8.20
CA LYS A 125 -41.01 11.69 7.87
C LYS A 125 -41.83 12.80 8.53
N ARG A 126 -41.46 13.25 9.74
CA ARG A 126 -42.14 14.37 10.42
C ARG A 126 -41.84 15.70 9.74
N PHE A 127 -40.59 15.93 9.35
CA PHE A 127 -40.21 17.09 8.52
C PHE A 127 -40.96 17.10 7.18
N ALA A 128 -40.98 15.98 6.44
CA ALA A 128 -41.68 15.88 5.16
C ALA A 128 -43.20 16.08 5.27
N LYS A 129 -43.78 15.85 6.47
CA LYS A 129 -45.19 16.09 6.77
C LYS A 129 -45.46 17.47 7.39
N GLY A 130 -44.43 18.32 7.53
CA GLY A 130 -44.55 19.64 8.17
C GLY A 130 -44.90 19.56 9.67
N LEU A 131 -44.70 18.42 10.31
CA LEU A 131 -44.98 18.21 11.74
C LEU A 131 -43.81 18.64 12.64
N GLU A 132 -42.65 18.89 12.03
CA GLU A 132 -41.44 19.45 12.65
C GLU A 132 -40.83 20.43 11.64
N GLN A 133 -40.24 21.52 12.13
CA GLN A 133 -39.64 22.56 11.31
C GLN A 133 -38.11 22.48 11.42
N TRP A 134 -37.42 22.64 10.29
CA TRP A 134 -35.96 22.57 10.25
C TRP A 134 -35.38 23.92 10.71
N GLU A 135 -35.08 24.04 12.00
CA GLU A 135 -34.45 25.24 12.58
C GLU A 135 -32.93 25.15 12.46
N ILE A 136 -32.41 25.18 11.24
CA ILE A 136 -31.00 25.53 11.02
C ILE A 136 -30.97 26.36 9.73
N GLU A 137 -30.93 27.67 9.87
CA GLU A 137 -30.47 28.56 8.81
C GLU A 137 -28.93 28.56 8.91
N PRO A 138 -28.19 27.98 7.97
CA PRO A 138 -26.74 28.06 8.00
C PRO A 138 -26.37 29.50 7.65
N GLN A 139 -25.81 30.26 8.60
CA GLN A 139 -25.10 31.49 8.26
C GLN A 139 -23.83 31.08 7.50
N MET A 140 -23.86 31.18 6.18
CA MET A 140 -22.72 30.90 5.32
C MET A 140 -22.08 32.24 4.93
N ASP A 141 -20.86 32.49 5.40
CA ASP A 141 -20.02 33.58 4.91
C ASP A 141 -19.61 33.25 3.47
N ASP A 142 -19.75 34.19 2.53
CA ASP A 142 -19.40 34.01 1.11
C ASP A 142 -17.89 33.68 0.91
N ARG A 143 -17.07 33.84 1.95
CA ARG A 143 -15.66 33.44 1.97
C ARG A 143 -15.42 32.02 2.48
N GLU A 144 -16.43 31.37 3.02
CA GLU A 144 -16.37 30.00 3.52
C GLU A 144 -16.91 29.06 2.44
N ILE A 145 -16.07 28.13 1.98
CA ILE A 145 -16.49 27.11 1.01
C ILE A 145 -17.69 26.36 1.61
N ASP A 146 -18.81 26.30 0.88
CA ASP A 146 -19.92 25.43 1.21
C ASP A 146 -19.44 23.99 1.08
N VAL A 147 -18.92 23.49 2.19
CA VAL A 147 -18.36 22.14 2.32
C VAL A 147 -19.42 21.12 1.91
N SER A 148 -20.71 21.41 2.10
CA SER A 148 -21.79 20.49 1.75
C SER A 148 -21.98 20.40 0.23
N ALA A 149 -21.91 21.51 -0.50
CA ALA A 149 -21.98 21.55 -1.96
C ALA A 149 -20.69 21.07 -2.64
N ALA A 150 -19.53 21.44 -2.11
CA ALA A 150 -18.22 20.99 -2.61
C ALA A 150 -18.02 19.47 -2.44
N LEU A 151 -18.69 18.86 -1.47
CA LEU A 151 -18.72 17.40 -1.26
C LEU A 151 -19.76 16.67 -2.15
N ILE A 152 -20.59 17.37 -2.92
CA ILE A 152 -21.54 16.77 -3.87
C ILE A 152 -20.93 16.68 -5.29
N ASP A 153 -20.03 17.60 -5.64
CA ASP A 153 -19.43 17.74 -6.98
C ASP A 153 -18.12 16.93 -7.19
N GLN A 154 -17.62 16.24 -6.15
CA GLN A 154 -16.51 15.27 -6.26
C GLN A 154 -17.03 13.84 -6.34
#